data_AF-V5WIL9-F1
#
_entry.id   AF-V5WIL9-F1
#
_cell.length_a   1.000
_cell.length_b   1.000
_cell.length_c   1.000
_cell.angle_alpha   90.00
_cell.angle_beta   90.00
_cell.angle_gamma   90.00
#
_symmetry.space_group_name_H-M   'P 1'
#
loop_
_entity.id
_entity.type
_entity.pdbx_description
1 polymer ?
#
loop_
_entity_poly.entity_id
_entity_poly.type
_entity_poly.pdbx_seq_one_letter_code
_entity_poly.pdbx_strand_id
1 'polypeptide(L)'
;MNLSSLDEGSALIEQQKLSENPNFFASKRTDDYIATRFRLENHARDMFIQLGGNPKIERPYTLTLGQCDWLESWYPQPDVLGVSLKHIPQDVVSFTYGDLFPAFLENKGLLHEKRVYLKKDLEDLIETFGLPQATNPFGELGPVRYIEAQVWDEAIIRDLRTNYQQKSINRSLQD
;
A
#
# COMPACT_ATOMS: atom_id res chain seq x y z
N MET A 1 -1.01 -5.25 12.89
CA MET A 1 -1.29 -6.49 12.15
C MET A 1 -1.86 -6.10 10.79
N ASN A 2 -1.45 -6.73 9.69
CA ASN A 2 -2.00 -6.48 8.35
C ASN A 2 -3.19 -7.42 8.13
N LEU A 3 -4.27 -6.98 7.46
CA LEU A 3 -5.39 -7.88 7.12
C LEU A 3 -4.89 -9.06 6.27
N SER A 4 -3.95 -8.79 5.36
CA SER A 4 -3.35 -9.83 4.52
C SER A 4 -2.38 -10.76 5.26
N SER A 5 -2.02 -10.49 6.52
CA SER A 5 -1.19 -11.42 7.31
C SER A 5 -2.01 -12.53 8.00
N LEU A 6 -3.34 -12.48 7.89
CA LEU A 6 -4.24 -13.50 8.40
C LEU A 6 -4.49 -14.59 7.34
N ASP A 7 -4.88 -15.78 7.77
CA ASP A 7 -5.47 -16.77 6.85
C ASP A 7 -6.80 -16.23 6.30
N GLU A 8 -7.25 -16.78 5.16
CA GLU A 8 -8.44 -16.29 4.45
C GLU A 8 -9.69 -16.28 5.35
N GLY A 9 -9.90 -17.31 6.17
CA GLY A 9 -11.05 -17.39 7.07
C GLY A 9 -11.01 -16.30 8.13
N SER A 10 -9.87 -16.11 8.78
CA SER A 10 -9.66 -15.03 9.74
C SER A 10 -9.78 -13.64 9.11
N ALA A 11 -9.27 -13.46 7.89
CA ALA A 11 -9.35 -12.19 7.16
C ALA A 11 -10.80 -11.83 6.79
N LEU A 12 -11.62 -12.82 6.41
CA LEU A 12 -13.05 -12.64 6.14
C LEU A 12 -13.83 -12.22 7.39
N ILE A 13 -13.52 -12.81 8.55
CA ILE A 13 -14.12 -12.42 9.84
C ILE A 13 -13.81 -10.96 10.15
N GLU A 14 -12.55 -10.53 9.99
CA GLU A 14 -12.17 -9.14 10.20
C GLU A 14 -12.80 -8.19 9.17
N GLN A 15 -12.93 -8.59 7.90
CA GLN A 15 -13.65 -7.80 6.89
C GLN A 15 -15.13 -7.61 7.29
N GLN A 16 -15.80 -8.67 7.77
CA GLN A 16 -17.20 -8.60 8.19
C GLN A 16 -17.39 -7.61 9.35
N LYS A 17 -16.50 -7.62 10.35
CA LYS A 17 -16.55 -6.63 11.44
C LYS A 17 -16.40 -5.18 10.92
N LEU A 18 -15.57 -4.98 9.89
CA LEU A 18 -15.38 -3.66 9.28
C LEU A 18 -16.61 -3.20 8.49
N SER A 19 -17.43 -4.10 7.95
CA SER A 19 -18.64 -3.76 7.22
C SER A 19 -19.81 -3.35 8.10
N GLU A 20 -19.80 -3.74 9.38
CA GLU A 20 -20.82 -3.36 10.36
C GLU A 20 -20.81 -1.86 10.71
N ASN A 21 -19.71 -1.13 10.42
CA ASN A 21 -19.62 0.30 10.64
C ASN A 21 -19.66 1.08 9.31
N PRO A 22 -20.83 1.64 8.91
CA PRO A 22 -20.99 2.30 7.61
C PRO A 22 -20.17 3.58 7.46
N ASN A 23 -19.66 4.14 8.57
CA ASN A 23 -18.80 5.33 8.53
C ASN A 23 -17.37 5.00 8.08
N PHE A 24 -16.98 3.73 8.06
CA PHE A 24 -15.66 3.34 7.57
C PHE A 24 -15.68 3.14 6.07
N PHE A 25 -14.68 3.67 5.37
CA PHE A 25 -14.53 3.46 3.93
C PHE A 25 -14.45 1.97 3.56
N ALA A 26 -13.83 1.17 4.43
CA ALA A 26 -13.72 -0.29 4.28
C ALA A 26 -15.07 -1.03 4.28
N SER A 27 -16.15 -0.43 4.79
CA SER A 27 -17.49 -1.04 4.81
C SER A 27 -18.12 -1.19 3.43
N LYS A 28 -17.56 -0.52 2.41
CA LYS A 28 -18.03 -0.54 1.02
C LYS A 28 -17.40 -1.63 0.16
N ARG A 29 -16.59 -2.51 0.76
CA ARG A 29 -15.90 -3.60 0.05
C ARG A 29 -16.88 -4.69 -0.35
N THR A 30 -16.66 -5.30 -1.50
CA THR A 30 -17.43 -6.45 -1.99
C THR A 30 -17.08 -7.72 -1.21
N ASP A 31 -17.97 -8.72 -1.27
CA ASP A 31 -17.80 -10.01 -0.58
C ASP A 31 -16.56 -10.78 -1.07
N ASP A 32 -16.17 -10.59 -2.33
CA ASP A 32 -15.00 -11.24 -2.94
C ASP A 32 -13.67 -10.50 -2.67
N TYR A 33 -13.70 -9.42 -1.88
CA TYR A 33 -12.54 -8.54 -1.68
C TYR A 33 -11.30 -9.29 -1.16
N ILE A 34 -11.42 -10.16 -0.14
CA ILE A 34 -10.26 -10.90 0.39
C ILE A 34 -9.67 -11.85 -0.66
N ALA A 35 -10.52 -12.65 -1.31
CA ALA A 35 -10.07 -13.58 -2.35
C ALA A 35 -9.38 -12.83 -3.51
N THR A 36 -9.96 -11.71 -3.95
CA THR A 36 -9.36 -10.84 -4.97
C THR A 36 -8.05 -10.22 -4.49
N ARG A 37 -7.98 -9.70 -3.26
CA ARG A 37 -6.75 -9.16 -2.67
C ARG A 37 -5.63 -10.19 -2.67
N PHE A 38 -5.89 -11.41 -2.19
CA PHE A 38 -4.87 -12.46 -2.10
C PHE A 38 -4.35 -12.86 -3.47
N ARG A 39 -5.25 -12.98 -4.46
CA ARG A 39 -4.88 -13.25 -5.85
C ARG A 39 -4.00 -12.16 -6.44
N LEU A 40 -4.36 -10.89 -6.24
CA LEU A 40 -3.58 -9.76 -6.74
C LEU A 40 -2.22 -9.64 -6.07
N GLU A 41 -2.15 -9.83 -4.74
CA GLU A 41 -0.89 -9.81 -4.01
C GLU A 41 0.05 -10.94 -4.44
N ASN A 42 -0.47 -12.16 -4.66
CA ASN A 42 0.32 -13.27 -5.21
C ASN A 42 0.86 -12.91 -6.59
N HIS A 43 0.02 -12.37 -7.46
CA HIS A 43 0.42 -11.99 -8.80
C HIS A 43 1.51 -10.89 -8.80
N ALA A 44 1.34 -9.85 -7.98
CA ALA A 44 2.34 -8.79 -7.84
C ALA A 44 3.66 -9.33 -7.24
N ARG A 45 3.59 -10.24 -6.27
CA ARG A 45 4.76 -10.91 -5.70
C ARG A 45 5.53 -11.71 -6.75
N ASP A 46 4.82 -12.49 -7.57
CA ASP A 46 5.44 -13.29 -8.64
C ASP A 46 6.11 -12.41 -9.68
N MET A 47 5.45 -11.33 -10.11
CA MET A 47 6.06 -10.33 -11.00
C MET A 47 7.29 -9.67 -10.38
N PHE A 48 7.22 -9.30 -9.10
CA PHE A 48 8.36 -8.72 -8.41
C PHE A 48 9.56 -9.67 -8.37
N ILE A 49 9.34 -10.96 -8.08
CA ILE A 49 10.39 -11.99 -8.12
C ILE A 49 10.98 -12.12 -9.53
N GLN A 50 10.15 -12.13 -10.57
CA GLN A 50 10.61 -12.20 -11.97
C GLN A 50 11.49 -11.00 -12.36
N LEU A 51 11.25 -9.83 -11.77
CA LEU A 51 12.04 -8.63 -11.97
C LEU A 51 13.35 -8.62 -11.13
N GLY A 52 13.61 -9.66 -10.35
CA GLY A 52 14.81 -9.78 -9.49
C GLY A 52 14.58 -9.35 -8.03
N GLY A 53 13.32 -9.17 -7.62
CA GLY A 53 12.94 -8.98 -6.24
C GLY A 53 13.16 -10.21 -5.37
N ASN A 54 13.22 -10.00 -4.06
CA ASN A 54 13.58 -10.96 -3.03
C ASN A 54 12.65 -10.83 -1.80
N PRO A 55 11.32 -10.99 -1.99
CA PRO A 55 10.35 -10.80 -0.92
C PRO A 55 10.58 -11.79 0.23
N LYS A 56 10.68 -11.27 1.46
CA LYS A 56 10.96 -12.03 2.70
C LYS A 56 9.69 -12.52 3.40
N ILE A 57 8.55 -11.94 3.05
CA ILE A 57 7.24 -12.30 3.54
C ILE A 57 6.32 -12.66 2.37
N GLU A 58 5.25 -13.39 2.67
CA GLU A 58 4.26 -13.79 1.66
C GLU A 58 3.40 -12.61 1.20
N ARG A 59 3.10 -11.68 2.10
CA ARG A 59 2.09 -10.63 1.92
C ARG A 59 2.71 -9.28 2.25
N PRO A 60 2.63 -8.29 1.35
CA PRO A 60 3.35 -7.05 1.54
C PRO A 60 2.68 -6.19 2.60
N TYR A 61 3.46 -5.31 3.22
CA TYR A 61 2.92 -4.14 3.88
C TYR A 61 2.78 -3.03 2.84
N THR A 62 1.55 -2.54 2.68
CA THR A 62 1.24 -1.47 1.74
C THR A 62 1.49 -0.10 2.37
N LEU A 63 2.31 0.72 1.73
CA LEU A 63 2.58 2.12 2.03
C LEU A 63 2.34 2.97 0.77
N THR A 64 2.40 4.30 0.89
CA THR A 64 2.42 5.21 -0.26
C THR A 64 3.82 5.78 -0.48
N LEU A 65 4.20 6.00 -1.73
CA LEU A 65 5.41 6.78 -2.05
C LEU A 65 5.12 8.27 -1.82
N GLY A 66 5.53 8.76 -0.64
CA GLY A 66 5.21 10.12 -0.18
C GLY A 66 3.85 10.20 0.54
N GLN A 67 3.50 11.40 1.01
CA GLN A 67 2.23 11.66 1.70
C GLN A 67 1.05 11.52 0.73
N CYS A 68 -0.11 11.04 1.22
CA CYS A 68 -1.35 10.93 0.47
C CYS A 68 -2.53 11.43 1.32
N ASP A 69 -2.87 12.71 1.16
CA ASP A 69 -3.92 13.38 1.93
C ASP A 69 -5.29 12.69 1.80
N TRP A 70 -5.55 12.07 0.64
CA TRP A 70 -6.78 11.31 0.43
C TRP A 70 -6.90 10.11 1.38
N LEU A 71 -5.84 9.31 1.55
CA LEU A 71 -5.85 8.20 2.50
C LEU A 71 -5.85 8.68 3.95
N GLU A 72 -5.15 9.79 4.23
CA GLU A 72 -5.15 10.43 5.54
C GLU A 72 -6.58 10.82 5.96
N SER A 73 -7.38 11.34 5.03
CA SER A 73 -8.79 11.72 5.27
C SER A 73 -9.73 10.57 5.62
N TRP A 74 -9.30 9.31 5.46
CA TRP A 74 -10.13 8.14 5.80
C TRP A 74 -10.24 7.91 7.31
N TYR A 75 -9.39 8.58 8.09
CA TYR A 75 -9.32 8.43 9.53
C TYR A 75 -9.70 9.76 10.20
N PRO A 76 -10.57 9.76 11.22
CA PRO A 76 -10.92 10.99 11.94
C PRO A 76 -9.74 11.67 12.66
N GLN A 77 -8.79 10.87 13.13
CA GLN A 77 -7.56 11.32 13.81
C GLN A 77 -6.39 10.46 13.30
N PRO A 78 -5.84 10.76 12.12
CA PRO A 78 -4.76 9.98 11.54
C PRO A 78 -3.45 10.25 12.26
N ASP A 79 -2.63 9.20 12.36
CA ASP A 79 -1.19 9.34 12.58
C ASP A 79 -0.46 8.92 11.32
N VAL A 80 0.58 9.68 10.96
CA VAL A 80 1.39 9.42 9.76
C VAL A 80 2.75 8.86 10.14
N LEU A 81 3.08 7.72 9.52
CA LEU A 81 4.34 7.02 9.68
C LEU A 81 5.09 7.00 8.36
N GLY A 82 6.39 7.30 8.39
CA GLY A 82 7.22 7.33 7.20
C GLY A 82 8.62 6.78 7.45
N VAL A 83 9.15 6.08 6.46
CA VAL A 83 10.55 5.67 6.37
C VAL A 83 11.14 6.25 5.09
N SER A 84 12.37 6.73 5.16
CA SER A 84 13.09 7.14 3.96
C SER A 84 13.26 5.94 3.04
N LEU A 85 12.82 6.07 1.79
CA LEU A 85 12.97 5.03 0.79
C LEU A 85 14.46 4.62 0.60
N LYS A 86 15.41 5.52 0.89
CA LYS A 86 16.86 5.21 0.86
C LYS A 86 17.24 4.07 1.82
N HIS A 87 16.51 3.90 2.92
CA HIS A 87 16.79 2.87 3.93
C HIS A 87 16.11 1.53 3.62
N ILE A 88 15.26 1.45 2.59
CA ILE A 88 14.63 0.20 2.18
C ILE A 88 15.46 -0.42 1.04
N PRO A 89 15.98 -1.66 1.20
CA PRO A 89 16.68 -2.36 0.12
C PRO A 89 15.79 -2.52 -1.12
N GLN A 90 16.38 -2.35 -2.31
CA GLN A 90 15.61 -2.38 -3.57
C GLN A 90 14.99 -3.74 -3.87
N ASP A 91 15.57 -4.82 -3.35
CA ASP A 91 15.10 -6.19 -3.56
C ASP A 91 13.98 -6.58 -2.59
N VAL A 92 13.59 -5.71 -1.65
CA VAL A 92 12.46 -5.99 -0.73
C VAL A 92 11.33 -4.96 -0.85
N VAL A 93 11.34 -4.11 -1.88
CA VAL A 93 10.25 -3.16 -2.14
C VAL A 93 9.90 -3.09 -3.63
N SER A 94 8.60 -3.13 -3.90
CA SER A 94 8.05 -2.95 -5.24
C SER A 94 6.97 -1.88 -5.26
N PHE A 95 6.55 -1.45 -6.45
CA PHE A 95 5.59 -0.37 -6.61
C PHE A 95 4.55 -0.67 -7.67
N THR A 96 3.35 -0.11 -7.50
CA THR A 96 2.33 -0.01 -8.54
C THR A 96 1.91 1.44 -8.71
N TYR A 97 1.61 1.85 -9.94
CA TYR A 97 1.10 3.19 -10.22
C TYR A 97 -0.40 3.23 -9.93
N GLY A 98 -0.75 3.48 -8.66
CA GLY A 98 -2.08 3.30 -8.11
C GLY A 98 -2.11 2.20 -7.05
N ASP A 99 -3.23 2.16 -6.32
CA ASP A 99 -3.58 1.02 -5.47
C ASP A 99 -3.55 -0.28 -6.28
N LEU A 100 -3.16 -1.38 -5.65
CA LEU A 100 -3.03 -2.69 -6.28
C LEU A 100 -4.30 -3.13 -7.03
N PHE A 101 -5.50 -2.79 -6.53
CA PHE A 101 -6.76 -3.13 -7.19
C PHE A 101 -6.91 -2.45 -8.55
N PRO A 102 -7.01 -1.10 -8.65
CA PRO A 102 -7.12 -0.43 -9.93
C PRO A 102 -5.90 -0.67 -10.82
N ALA A 103 -4.70 -0.83 -10.27
CA ALA A 103 -3.51 -1.11 -11.06
C ALA A 103 -3.63 -2.41 -11.88
N PHE A 104 -4.36 -3.43 -11.39
CA PHE A 104 -4.48 -4.74 -12.06
C PHE A 104 -5.87 -5.08 -12.61
N LEU A 105 -6.92 -4.49 -12.05
CA LEU A 105 -8.30 -4.76 -12.46
C LEU A 105 -8.78 -3.81 -13.56
N GLU A 106 -8.22 -2.61 -13.65
CA GLU A 106 -8.49 -1.72 -14.79
C GLU A 106 -7.85 -2.27 -16.08
N ASN A 107 -8.46 -1.94 -17.21
CA ASN A 107 -7.98 -2.36 -18.52
C ASN A 107 -8.28 -1.28 -19.55
N LYS A 108 -7.81 -0.06 -19.29
CA LYS A 108 -7.92 1.06 -20.23
C LYS A 108 -6.77 1.06 -21.25
N GLY A 109 -5.84 0.12 -21.13
CA GLY A 109 -4.68 0.01 -22.01
C GLY A 109 -3.62 1.05 -21.69
N LEU A 110 -3.64 1.61 -20.48
CA LEU A 110 -2.65 2.60 -20.05
C LEU A 110 -1.32 1.89 -19.79
N LEU A 111 -0.22 2.56 -20.13
CA LEU A 111 1.12 1.98 -20.05
C LEU A 111 1.55 1.56 -18.65
N HIS A 112 0.89 2.10 -17.62
CA HIS A 112 1.19 1.81 -16.21
C HIS A 112 0.30 0.72 -15.60
N GLU A 113 -0.74 0.27 -16.29
CA GLU A 113 -1.62 -0.80 -15.82
C GLU A 113 -0.90 -2.16 -15.88
N LYS A 114 -1.28 -3.06 -14.96
CA LYS A 114 -0.85 -4.47 -14.88
C LYS A 114 0.66 -4.63 -14.81
N ARG A 115 1.33 -3.72 -14.09
CA ARG A 115 2.78 -3.67 -13.94
C ARG A 115 3.19 -3.51 -12.50
N VAL A 116 4.30 -4.15 -12.17
CA VAL A 116 5.08 -3.92 -10.96
C VAL A 116 6.37 -3.20 -11.35
N TYR A 117 6.74 -2.21 -10.57
CA TYR A 117 7.95 -1.41 -10.76
C TYR A 117 8.94 -1.68 -9.62
N LEU A 118 10.22 -1.66 -9.96
CA LEU A 118 11.30 -1.70 -8.99
C LEU A 118 11.64 -0.29 -8.52
N LYS A 119 12.34 -0.21 -7.39
CA LYS A 119 12.83 1.07 -6.84
C LYS A 119 13.64 1.90 -7.84
N LYS A 120 14.42 1.24 -8.72
CA LYS A 120 15.22 1.91 -9.76
C LYS A 120 14.36 2.51 -10.89
N ASP A 121 13.13 2.05 -11.08
CA ASP A 121 12.25 2.50 -12.16
C ASP A 121 11.41 3.73 -11.74
N LEU A 122 11.49 4.15 -10.46
CA LEU A 122 10.63 5.20 -9.92
C LEU A 122 10.87 6.57 -10.55
N GLU A 123 12.12 6.90 -10.86
CA GLU A 123 12.46 8.18 -11.49
C GLU A 123 11.78 8.28 -12.86
N ASP A 124 12.05 7.32 -13.74
CA ASP A 124 11.42 7.21 -15.06
C ASP A 124 9.88 7.16 -14.98
N LEU A 125 9.33 6.43 -14.00
CA LEU A 125 7.89 6.32 -13.78
C LEU A 125 7.26 7.68 -13.48
N ILE A 126 7.86 8.44 -12.56
CA ILE A 126 7.38 9.76 -12.14
C ILE A 126 7.60 10.79 -13.26
N GLU A 127 8.72 10.73 -13.98
CA GLU A 127 8.94 11.61 -15.13
C GLU A 127 7.92 11.37 -16.24
N THR A 128 7.55 10.12 -16.48
CA THR A 128 6.62 9.74 -17.55
C THR A 128 5.16 10.06 -17.24
N PHE A 129 4.71 9.73 -16.02
CA PHE A 129 3.28 9.81 -15.66
C PHE A 129 2.94 10.88 -14.62
N GLY A 130 3.95 11.47 -13.98
CA GLY A 130 3.80 12.35 -12.83
C GLY A 130 3.61 11.59 -11.52
N LEU A 131 3.39 12.35 -10.45
CA LEU A 131 2.98 11.82 -9.15
C LEU A 131 1.45 11.94 -9.04
N PRO A 132 0.68 10.84 -8.92
CA PRO A 132 -0.78 10.89 -8.80
C PRO A 132 -1.28 11.77 -7.65
N GLN A 133 -0.52 11.84 -6.56
CA GLN A 133 -0.86 12.68 -5.40
C GLN A 133 -0.88 14.18 -5.76
N ALA A 134 -0.12 14.59 -6.78
CA ALA A 134 -0.12 15.97 -7.26
C ALA A 134 -1.08 16.19 -8.43
N THR A 135 -1.20 15.20 -9.33
CA THR A 135 -1.94 15.35 -10.60
C THR A 135 -3.41 14.92 -10.51
N ASN A 136 -3.75 14.04 -9.57
CA ASN A 136 -5.10 13.53 -9.36
C ASN A 136 -5.48 13.39 -7.87
N PRO A 137 -5.25 14.41 -7.01
CA PRO A 137 -5.49 14.30 -5.56
C PRO A 137 -6.95 14.00 -5.21
N PHE A 138 -7.89 14.50 -6.03
CA PHE A 138 -9.33 14.33 -5.84
C PHE A 138 -9.93 13.17 -6.64
N GLY A 139 -9.13 12.44 -7.43
CA GLY A 139 -9.55 11.28 -8.23
C GLY A 139 -10.49 11.57 -9.39
N GLU A 140 -10.50 12.80 -9.89
CA GLU A 140 -11.32 13.22 -11.03
C GLU A 140 -10.89 12.54 -12.34
N LEU A 141 -9.61 12.16 -12.43
CA LEU A 141 -9.02 11.46 -13.59
C LEU A 141 -9.11 9.93 -13.47
N GLY A 142 -9.79 9.42 -12.45
CA GLY A 142 -9.94 7.99 -12.18
C GLY A 142 -9.36 7.56 -10.82
N PRO A 143 -9.26 6.24 -10.58
CA PRO A 143 -8.98 5.69 -9.25
C PRO A 143 -7.52 5.85 -8.79
N VAL A 144 -6.59 6.14 -9.71
CA VAL A 144 -5.16 6.27 -9.41
C VAL A 144 -4.89 7.61 -8.71
N ARG A 145 -4.65 7.58 -7.40
CA ARG A 145 -4.43 8.78 -6.56
C ARG A 145 -3.07 8.78 -5.83
N TYR A 146 -2.35 7.67 -5.86
CA TYR A 146 -1.00 7.55 -5.30
C TYR A 146 -0.19 6.48 -6.01
N ILE A 147 1.13 6.50 -5.85
CA ILE A 147 1.98 5.33 -6.11
C ILE A 147 2.00 4.48 -4.85
N GLU A 148 1.59 3.23 -4.98
CA GLU A 148 1.63 2.26 -3.89
C GLU A 148 3.05 1.68 -3.77
N ALA A 149 3.56 1.58 -2.54
CA ALA A 149 4.79 0.89 -2.20
C ALA A 149 4.46 -0.39 -1.43
N GLN A 150 4.88 -1.53 -1.96
CA GLN A 150 4.72 -2.85 -1.35
C GLN A 150 6.05 -3.24 -0.69
N VAL A 151 6.08 -3.23 0.64
CA VAL A 151 7.26 -3.61 1.44
C VAL A 151 7.17 -5.08 1.81
N TRP A 152 8.18 -5.85 1.38
CA TRP A 152 8.22 -7.30 1.49
C TRP A 152 9.18 -7.79 2.59
N ASP A 153 9.44 -6.96 3.60
CA ASP A 153 10.27 -7.32 4.76
C ASP A 153 9.65 -6.77 6.05
N GLU A 154 9.24 -7.68 6.94
CA GLU A 154 8.67 -7.36 8.26
C GLU A 154 9.65 -6.57 9.13
N ALA A 155 10.97 -6.73 8.95
CA ALA A 155 11.96 -6.01 9.75
C ALA A 155 11.84 -4.49 9.57
N ILE A 156 11.61 -4.03 8.35
CA ILE A 156 11.41 -2.60 8.03
C ILE A 156 10.20 -2.03 8.77
N ILE A 157 9.12 -2.80 8.84
CA ILE A 157 7.87 -2.39 9.50
C ILE A 157 7.99 -2.44 11.02
N ARG A 158 8.70 -3.42 11.55
CA ARG A 158 9.02 -3.50 12.98
C ARG A 158 9.82 -2.27 13.42
N ASP A 159 10.85 -1.89 12.66
CA ASP A 159 11.69 -0.74 12.98
C ASP A 159 10.89 0.58 12.92
N LEU A 160 10.00 0.71 11.93
CA LEU A 160 9.03 1.81 11.84
C LEU A 160 8.14 1.92 13.08
N ARG A 161 7.56 0.80 13.53
CA ARG A 161 6.68 0.75 14.72
C ARG A 161 7.44 1.13 15.99
N THR A 162 8.64 0.58 16.20
CA THR A 162 9.50 0.90 17.36
C THR A 162 9.83 2.38 17.42
N ASN A 163 10.24 2.96 16.29
CA ASN A 163 10.58 4.39 16.21
C ASN A 163 9.37 5.29 16.53
N TYR A 164 8.17 4.90 16.12
CA TYR A 164 6.96 5.64 16.46
C TYR A 164 6.57 5.53 17.93
N GLN A 165 6.65 4.33 18.53
CA GLN A 165 6.37 4.14 19.95
C GLN A 165 7.28 5.02 20.81
N GLN A 166 8.58 5.07 20.50
CA GLN A 166 9.52 5.93 21.21
C GLN A 166 9.16 7.42 21.08
N LYS A 167 8.79 7.87 19.87
CA LYS A 167 8.35 9.26 19.63
C LYS A 167 7.05 9.60 20.36
N SER A 168 6.12 8.65 20.46
CA SER A 168 4.85 8.84 21.16
C SER A 168 5.06 8.96 22.67
N ILE A 169 5.87 8.08 23.25
CA ILE A 169 6.27 8.15 24.67
C ILE A 169 6.95 9.49 24.98
N ASN A 170 7.88 9.93 24.14
CA ASN A 170 8.58 11.20 24.36
C ASN A 170 7.65 12.42 24.28
N ARG A 171 6.59 12.38 23.46
CA ARG A 171 5.57 13.43 23.41
C ARG A 171 4.72 13.47 24.68
N SER A 172 4.26 12.30 25.15
CA SER A 172 3.46 12.20 26.38
C SER A 172 4.18 12.59 27.68
N LEU A 173 5.51 12.68 27.67
CA LEU A 173 6.32 13.12 28.81
C LEU A 173 6.61 14.64 28.78
N GLN A 174 6.22 15.34 27.71
CA GLN A 174 6.40 16.77 27.53
C GLN A 174 5.09 17.57 27.72
N ASP A 175 3.97 16.87 27.88
CA ASP A 175 2.63 17.40 28.23
C ASP A 175 2.33 17.15 29.73
#